data_AF-A0A2H1FDM6-F1
#
_entry.id   AF-A0A2H1FDM6-F1
#
_cell.length_a   1.000
_cell.length_b   1.000
_cell.length_c   1.000
_cell.angle_alpha   90.00
_cell.angle_beta   90.00
_cell.angle_gamma   90.00
#
_symmetry.space_group_name_H-M   'P 1'
#
loop_
_entity.id
_entity.type
_entity.pdbx_description
1 polymer ?
#
loop_
_entity_poly.entity_id
_entity_poly.type
_entity_poly.pdbx_seq_one_letter_code
_entity_poly.pdbx_strand_id
1 'polypeptide(L)'
;MANPKSVFTKDHILDSGTVLSGNDFIQNISKYNPTLKNILKVEQLLAKYKEFDSKAQLTKKLDVTMRPPVLNVILKYLEASNKVLLDKDGSIIWIYASTTAKKSWEKAVPI
;
A
#
# COMPACT_ATOMS: atom_id res chain seq x y z
N MET A 1 22.69 -29.98 6.77
CA MET A 1 22.13 -28.98 5.85
C MET A 1 21.19 -28.07 6.63
N ALA A 2 21.58 -26.82 6.89
CA ALA A 2 20.81 -25.88 7.69
C ALA A 2 19.72 -25.22 6.84
N ASN A 3 18.47 -25.34 7.27
CA ASN A 3 17.31 -24.63 6.73
C ASN A 3 17.33 -23.17 7.22
N PRO A 4 17.37 -22.15 6.35
CA PRO A 4 17.27 -20.76 6.82
C PRO A 4 15.84 -20.49 7.29
N LYS A 5 15.65 -20.53 8.61
CA LYS A 5 14.43 -20.10 9.29
C LYS A 5 14.12 -18.64 8.92
N SER A 6 12.92 -18.46 8.37
CA SER A 6 11.96 -17.36 8.61
C SER A 6 12.57 -16.03 9.10
N VAL A 7 12.63 -15.04 8.20
CA VAL A 7 12.99 -13.65 8.53
C VAL A 7 11.82 -12.72 8.16
N PHE A 8 10.60 -13.04 8.60
CA PHE A 8 9.50 -12.07 8.64
C PHE A 8 8.53 -12.48 9.73
N THR A 9 8.92 -12.26 10.99
CA THR A 9 8.02 -12.37 12.14
C THR A 9 8.17 -11.12 12.98
N LYS A 10 7.47 -10.07 12.57
CA LYS A 10 6.93 -9.07 13.49
C LYS A 10 5.56 -8.68 12.94
N ASP A 11 4.54 -9.38 13.43
CA ASP A 11 3.16 -8.93 13.30
C ASP A 11 3.06 -7.57 13.99
N HIS A 12 2.99 -6.51 13.18
CA HIS A 12 2.71 -5.17 13.69
C HIS A 12 1.20 -5.05 13.89
N ILE A 13 0.78 -5.11 15.16
CA ILE A 13 -0.59 -4.83 15.57
C ILE A 13 -0.85 -3.34 15.38
N LEU A 14 -1.77 -3.02 14.47
CA LEU A 14 -2.49 -1.75 14.41
C LEU A 14 -3.97 -2.08 14.20
N ASP A 15 -4.79 -1.49 15.06
CA ASP A 15 -6.23 -1.72 15.17
C ASP A 15 -6.98 -1.16 13.95
N SER A 16 -7.39 -2.05 13.04
CA SER A 16 -8.58 -1.97 12.18
C SER A 16 -8.58 -3.13 11.17
N GLY A 17 -9.21 -4.24 11.57
CA GLY A 17 -9.82 -5.30 10.74
C GLY A 17 -9.36 -5.51 9.29
N THR A 18 -8.15 -6.03 9.07
CA THR A 18 -7.92 -7.32 8.38
C THR A 18 -6.42 -7.60 8.40
N VAL A 19 -6.00 -8.58 9.21
CA VAL A 19 -4.67 -9.18 9.06
C VAL A 19 -4.66 -9.84 7.69
N LEU A 20 -4.12 -9.19 6.67
CA LEU A 20 -3.65 -9.93 5.51
C LEU A 20 -2.44 -10.70 6.01
N SER A 21 -2.64 -11.98 6.27
CA SER A 21 -1.52 -12.90 6.50
C SER A 21 -0.49 -12.63 5.40
N GLY A 22 0.81 -12.66 5.74
CA GLY A 22 1.87 -12.51 4.73
C GLY A 22 1.64 -13.43 3.52
N ASN A 23 1.01 -14.60 3.75
CA ASN A 23 0.58 -15.51 2.69
C ASN A 23 -0.51 -14.95 1.76
N ASP A 24 -1.52 -14.24 2.27
CA ASP A 24 -2.60 -13.68 1.45
C ASP A 24 -2.09 -12.55 0.56
N PHE A 25 -1.14 -11.76 1.05
CA PHE A 25 -0.51 -10.71 0.26
C PHE A 25 0.30 -11.29 -0.91
N ILE A 26 1.14 -12.30 -0.64
CA ILE A 26 1.92 -12.99 -1.68
C ILE A 26 1.02 -13.69 -2.69
N GLN A 27 -0.07 -14.34 -2.24
CA GLN A 27 -1.07 -14.94 -3.13
C GLN A 27 -1.72 -13.90 -4.06
N ASN A 28 -2.07 -12.73 -3.54
CA ASN A 28 -2.66 -11.66 -4.35
C ASN A 28 -1.66 -11.08 -5.37
N ILE A 29 -0.38 -10.93 -5.00
CA ILE A 29 0.67 -10.56 -5.94
C ILE A 29 0.79 -11.60 -7.06
N SER A 30 0.84 -12.88 -6.72
CA SER A 30 0.91 -13.97 -7.70
C SER A 30 -0.31 -14.00 -8.63
N LYS A 31 -1.52 -13.86 -8.07
CA LYS A 31 -2.79 -13.88 -8.82
C LYS A 31 -2.94 -12.73 -9.80
N TYR A 32 -2.60 -11.51 -9.38
CA TYR A 32 -2.85 -10.31 -10.20
C TYR A 32 -1.61 -9.83 -10.97
N ASN A 33 -0.43 -10.33 -10.59
CA ASN A 33 0.86 -10.12 -11.24
C ASN A 33 1.16 -8.64 -11.61
N PRO A 34 1.17 -7.72 -10.62
CA PRO A 34 1.60 -6.35 -10.87
C PRO A 34 3.05 -6.34 -11.34
N THR A 35 3.33 -5.71 -12.48
CA THR A 35 4.70 -5.56 -12.96
C THR A 35 5.42 -4.43 -12.22
N LEU A 36 6.76 -4.47 -12.19
CA LEU A 36 7.57 -3.36 -11.66
C LEU A 36 7.20 -2.03 -12.34
N LYS A 37 6.94 -2.06 -13.65
CA LYS A 37 6.49 -0.88 -14.41
C LYS A 37 5.18 -0.31 -13.87
N ASN A 38 4.20 -1.16 -13.53
CA ASN A 38 2.93 -0.72 -12.97
C ASN A 38 3.11 -0.06 -11.60
N ILE A 39 3.92 -0.66 -10.74
CA ILE A 39 4.22 -0.15 -9.39
C ILE A 39 4.89 1.23 -9.50
N LEU A 40 5.95 1.34 -10.30
CA LEU A 40 6.69 2.59 -10.48
C LEU A 40 5.82 3.71 -11.05
N LYS A 41 4.94 3.41 -12.01
CA LYS A 41 4.00 4.40 -12.55
C LYS A 41 3.06 4.95 -11.49
N VAL A 42 2.43 4.09 -10.71
CA VAL A 42 1.51 4.50 -9.64
C VAL A 42 2.27 5.30 -8.57
N GLU A 43 3.44 4.82 -8.16
CA GLU A 43 4.29 5.48 -7.16
C GLU A 43 4.72 6.88 -7.62
N GLN A 44 5.23 7.02 -8.86
CA GLN A 44 5.62 8.32 -9.41
C GLN A 44 4.45 9.30 -9.47
N LEU A 45 3.26 8.81 -9.81
CA LEU A 45 2.08 9.63 -9.94
C LEU A 45 1.57 10.13 -8.58
N LEU A 46 1.57 9.26 -7.57
CA LEU A 46 1.27 9.62 -6.18
C LEU A 46 2.31 10.58 -5.61
N ALA A 47 3.60 10.31 -5.82
CA ALA A 47 4.68 11.20 -5.41
C ALA A 47 4.61 12.58 -6.09
N LYS A 48 4.10 12.66 -7.32
CA LYS A 48 3.95 13.92 -8.07
C LYS A 48 2.76 14.75 -7.59
N TYR A 49 1.57 14.15 -7.51
CA TYR A 49 0.32 14.88 -7.22
C TYR A 49 -0.03 14.94 -5.74
N LYS A 50 0.66 14.16 -4.90
CA LYS A 50 0.54 14.08 -3.44
C LYS A 50 -0.77 13.57 -2.89
N GLU A 51 -1.89 13.83 -3.54
CA GLU A 51 -3.21 13.48 -3.04
C GLU A 51 -4.17 13.12 -4.18
N PHE A 52 -5.08 12.20 -3.87
CA PHE A 52 -6.23 11.85 -4.69
C PHE A 52 -7.45 11.62 -3.81
N ASP A 53 -8.60 12.18 -4.18
CA ASP A 53 -9.88 11.99 -3.49
C ASP A 53 -10.41 10.56 -3.67
N SER A 54 -9.95 9.84 -4.71
CA SER A 54 -10.38 8.48 -4.98
C SER A 54 -9.45 7.70 -5.91
N LYS A 55 -9.57 6.36 -5.89
CA LYS A 55 -8.95 5.47 -6.89
C LYS A 55 -9.40 5.79 -8.33
N ALA A 56 -10.62 6.30 -8.50
CA ALA A 56 -11.13 6.71 -9.81
C ALA A 56 -10.37 7.92 -10.35
N GLN A 57 -10.05 8.90 -9.50
CA GLN A 57 -9.24 10.06 -9.89
C GLN A 57 -7.80 9.63 -10.21
N LEU A 58 -7.23 8.72 -9.42
CA LEU A 58 -5.91 8.14 -9.67
C LEU A 58 -5.86 7.43 -11.03
N THR A 59 -6.83 6.56 -11.31
CA THR A 59 -6.90 5.82 -12.59
C THR A 59 -7.09 6.72 -13.80
N LYS A 60 -7.85 7.82 -13.69
CA LYS A 60 -7.97 8.82 -14.76
C LYS A 60 -6.66 9.50 -15.12
N LYS A 61 -5.73 9.61 -14.16
CA LYS A 61 -4.40 10.19 -14.41
C LYS A 61 -3.37 9.19 -14.91
N LEU A 62 -3.63 7.88 -14.79
CA LEU A 62 -2.76 6.87 -15.37
C LEU A 62 -2.84 6.95 -16.89
N ASP A 63 -1.68 6.95 -17.54
CA ASP A 63 -1.52 6.88 -19.00
C ASP A 63 -1.82 5.48 -19.57
N VAL A 64 -2.19 4.53 -18.71
CA VAL A 64 -2.44 3.13 -19.05
C VAL A 64 -3.67 2.61 -18.32
N THR A 65 -4.45 1.79 -19.02
CA THR A 65 -5.57 1.06 -18.40
C THR A 65 -5.03 0.03 -17.41
N MET A 66 -5.29 0.27 -16.12
CA MET A 66 -4.94 -0.64 -15.04
C MET A 66 -6.19 -1.35 -14.52
N ARG A 67 -6.13 -2.68 -14.42
CA ARG A 67 -7.24 -3.45 -13.84
C ARG A 67 -7.39 -3.10 -12.35
N PRO A 68 -8.62 -2.88 -11.84
CA PRO A 68 -8.83 -2.51 -10.44
C PRO A 68 -8.17 -3.44 -9.40
N PRO A 69 -8.15 -4.78 -9.58
CA PRO A 69 -7.45 -5.66 -8.64
C PRO A 69 -5.93 -5.43 -8.60
N VAL A 70 -5.31 -5.12 -9.73
CA VAL A 70 -3.87 -4.82 -9.81
C VAL A 70 -3.57 -3.53 -9.05
N LEU A 71 -4.38 -2.49 -9.26
CA LEU A 71 -4.23 -1.22 -8.53
C LEU A 71 -4.38 -1.42 -7.02
N ASN A 72 -5.36 -2.21 -6.59
CA ASN A 72 -5.57 -2.51 -5.17
C ASN A 72 -4.36 -3.20 -4.54
N VAL A 73 -3.72 -4.15 -5.23
CA VAL A 73 -2.49 -4.79 -4.73
C VAL A 73 -1.37 -3.77 -4.60
N ILE A 74 -1.19 -2.90 -5.60
CA ILE A 74 -0.15 -1.87 -5.58
C ILE A 74 -0.39 -0.88 -4.43
N LEU A 75 -1.62 -0.41 -4.23
CA LEU A 75 -1.94 0.52 -3.14
C LEU A 75 -1.68 -0.11 -1.77
N LYS A 76 -2.08 -1.37 -1.57
CA LYS A 76 -1.77 -2.12 -0.33
C LYS A 76 -0.26 -2.27 -0.11
N TYR A 77 0.50 -2.55 -1.17
CA TYR A 77 1.96 -2.59 -1.10
C TYR A 77 2.56 -1.24 -0.66
N LEU A 78 2.08 -0.14 -1.24
CA LEU A 78 2.56 1.20 -0.92
C LEU A 78 2.18 1.64 0.50
N GLU A 79 1.00 1.24 0.99
CA GLU A 79 0.56 1.50 2.36
C GLU A 79 1.39 0.72 3.38
N ALA A 80 1.63 -0.58 3.12
CA ALA A 80 2.48 -1.43 3.96
C ALA A 80 3.94 -0.95 3.99
N SER A 81 4.39 -0.25 2.95
CA SER A 81 5.72 0.37 2.87
C SER A 81 5.76 1.83 3.35
N ASN A 82 4.70 2.31 4.01
CA ASN A 82 4.58 3.67 4.56
C ASN A 82 4.74 4.80 3.53
N LYS A 83 4.48 4.50 2.25
CA LYS A 83 4.52 5.50 1.18
C LYS A 83 3.21 6.27 1.05
N VAL A 84 2.09 5.61 1.34
CA VAL A 84 0.75 6.21 1.28
C VAL A 84 -0.08 5.94 2.53
N LEU A 85 -1.08 6.79 2.75
CA LEU A 85 -2.23 6.53 3.61
C LEU A 85 -3.46 6.34 2.73
N LEU A 86 -4.29 5.36 3.09
CA LEU A 86 -5.61 5.15 2.52
C LEU A 86 -6.64 5.49 3.60
N ASP A 87 -7.48 6.49 3.34
CA ASP A 87 -8.52 6.86 4.30
C ASP A 87 -9.84 6.11 3.99
N LYS A 88 -10.75 6.07 4.97
CA LYS A 88 -12.04 5.39 4.91
C LYS A 88 -12.96 5.95 3.83
N ASP A 89 -12.80 7.22 3.47
CA ASP A 89 -13.54 7.88 2.39
C ASP A 89 -13.03 7.48 0.99
N GLY A 90 -11.91 6.76 0.92
CA GLY A 90 -11.29 6.31 -0.33
C GLY A 90 -10.21 7.25 -0.87
N SER A 91 -9.88 8.33 -0.15
CA SER A 91 -8.77 9.21 -0.47
C SER A 91 -7.42 8.53 -0.27
N ILE A 92 -6.41 9.01 -1.01
CA ILE A 92 -5.07 8.44 -1.10
C ILE A 92 -4.06 9.57 -0.95
N ILE A 93 -3.28 9.54 0.12
CA ILE A 93 -2.33 10.61 0.47
C ILE A 93 -0.92 10.05 0.43
N TRP A 94 -0.02 10.72 -0.30
CA TRP A 94 1.41 10.44 -0.31
C TRP A 94 2.07 11.01 0.94
N ILE A 95 2.64 10.14 1.78
CA ILE A 95 3.27 10.55 3.04
C ILE A 95 4.77 10.26 3.09
N TYR A 96 5.24 9.23 2.37
CA TYR A 96 6.60 8.67 2.46
C TYR A 96 7.26 8.84 3.83
N ALA A 97 6.68 8.18 4.83
CA ALA A 97 7.02 8.37 6.23
C ALA A 97 7.95 7.25 6.74
N SER A 98 8.79 7.60 7.72
CA SER A 98 9.43 6.58 8.54
C SER A 98 8.40 5.85 9.40
N THR A 99 8.69 4.61 9.79
CA THR A 99 7.82 3.83 10.69
C THR A 99 7.54 4.57 12.00
N THR A 100 8.51 5.33 12.51
CA THR A 100 8.36 6.15 13.72
C THR A 100 7.38 7.31 13.50
N ALA A 101 7.49 8.01 12.37
CA ALA A 101 6.60 9.11 12.03
C ALA A 101 5.15 8.62 11.86
N LYS A 102 4.94 7.50 11.16
CA LYS A 102 3.61 6.91 10.99
C LYS A 102 2.97 6.54 12.34
N LYS A 103 3.71 5.87 13.22
CA LYS A 103 3.25 5.54 14.59
C LYS A 103 2.95 6.78 15.43
N SER A 104 3.72 7.85 15.26
CA SER A 104 3.47 9.11 15.96
C SER A 104 2.16 9.75 15.51
N TRP A 105 1.87 9.68 14.20
CA TRP A 105 0.61 10.18 13.64
C TRP A 105 -0.59 9.37 14.13
N GLU A 106 -0.52 8.04 14.09
CA GLU A 106 -1.59 7.14 14.58
C GLU A 106 -1.94 7.38 16.06
N LYS A 107 -0.96 7.76 16.89
CA LYS A 107 -1.19 8.11 18.31
C LYS A 107 -1.81 9.50 18.51
N ALA A 108 -1.59 10.41 17.58
CA ALA A 108 -2.01 11.80 17.70
C ALA A 108 -3.46 12.03 17.26
N VAL A 109 -4.03 11.12 16.46
CA VAL A 109 -5.42 11.20 16.01
C VAL A 109 -6.33 10.61 17.10
N PRO A 110 -7.20 11.40 17.75
CA PRO A 110 -8.23 10.85 18.63
C PRO A 110 -9.22 10.06 17.78
N ILE A 111 -9.36 8.77 18.09
CA ILE A 111 -10.33 7.86 17.46
C ILE A 111 -11.71 8.08 18.06
#